data_AF-A0A7V8VP01-F1
#
_entry.id   AF-A0A7V8VP01-F1
#
_cell.length_a   1.000
_cell.length_b   1.000
_cell.length_c   1.000
_cell.angle_alpha   90.00
_cell.angle_beta   90.00
_cell.angle_gamma   90.00
#
_symmetry.space_group_name_H-M   'P 1'
#
loop_
_entity.id
_entity.type
_entity.pdbx_description
1 polymer ?
#
loop_
_entity_poly.entity_id
_entity_poly.type
_entity_poly.pdbx_seq_one_letter_code
_entity_poly.pdbx_strand_id
1 'polypeptide(L)'
;MIRARELIGRAVVDMDAAEKLGNVKEIIVSQSGERVAGFVVARGESIFGGGVHRNVPASAVHVIGPDAITVSTTGETEAAAELASLPRVSDVMGRKMVSRSGRLLGSITDVLIEPRDGTIIGFSVGEGAKSKLENLFGGEKGSSTSSYVRADAD
;
A
#
# COMPACT_ATOMS: atom_id res chain seq x y z
N MET A 1 -5.52 11.76 -1.48
CA MET A 1 -4.30 10.92 -1.51
C MET A 1 -3.81 10.53 -0.13
N ILE A 2 -3.52 9.24 0.05
CA ILE A 2 -2.89 8.64 1.24
C ILE A 2 -1.74 7.75 0.75
N ARG A 3 -0.64 7.67 1.51
CA ARG A 3 0.47 6.75 1.22
C ARG A 3 0.16 5.35 1.71
N ALA A 4 0.52 4.33 0.93
CA ALA A 4 0.36 2.94 1.32
C ALA A 4 1.03 2.64 2.68
N ARG A 5 2.23 3.17 2.94
CA ARG A 5 2.89 3.01 4.25
C ARG A 5 2.12 3.60 5.42
N GLU A 6 1.30 4.63 5.21
CA GLU A 6 0.46 5.21 6.26
C GLU A 6 -0.79 4.35 6.56
N LEU A 7 -1.18 3.49 5.62
CA LEU A 7 -2.24 2.51 5.83
C LEU A 7 -1.75 1.29 6.61
N ILE A 8 -0.47 0.91 6.46
CA ILE A 8 0.11 -0.20 7.22
C ILE A 8 0.07 0.11 8.71
N GLY A 9 -0.44 -0.84 9.49
CA GLY A 9 -0.64 -0.71 10.94
C GLY A 9 -1.94 -0.02 11.35
N ARG A 10 -2.68 0.58 10.41
CA ARG A 10 -3.95 1.25 10.71
C ARG A 10 -5.00 0.23 11.17
N ALA A 11 -5.85 0.60 12.12
CA ALA A 11 -6.87 -0.31 12.66
C ALA A 11 -7.96 -0.57 11.61
N VAL A 12 -8.42 -1.83 11.54
CA VAL A 12 -9.59 -2.20 10.72
C VAL A 12 -10.74 -2.54 11.67
N VAL A 13 -11.87 -1.85 11.52
CA VAL A 13 -13.02 -1.93 12.42
C VAL A 13 -14.26 -2.31 11.62
N ASP A 14 -14.96 -3.32 12.09
CA ASP A 14 -16.25 -3.74 11.57
C ASP A 14 -17.35 -2.84 12.16
N MET A 15 -18.11 -2.17 11.29
CA MET A 15 -19.18 -1.27 11.70
C MET A 15 -20.42 -2.03 12.19
N ASP A 16 -20.68 -3.21 11.63
CA ASP A 16 -21.86 -4.01 11.95
C ASP A 16 -21.67 -4.75 13.28
N ALA A 17 -20.48 -5.34 13.46
CA ALA A 17 -20.12 -6.05 14.69
C ALA A 17 -19.58 -5.12 15.79
N ALA A 18 -19.32 -3.84 15.48
CA ALA A 18 -18.67 -2.87 16.36
C ALA A 18 -17.35 -3.39 16.98
N GLU A 19 -16.60 -4.18 16.21
CA GLU A 19 -15.40 -4.89 16.67
C GLU A 19 -14.17 -4.51 15.83
N LYS A 20 -13.02 -4.38 16.49
CA LYS A 20 -11.72 -4.26 15.80
C LYS A 20 -11.30 -5.62 15.22
N LEU A 21 -11.36 -5.77 13.90
CA LEU A 21 -10.90 -6.97 13.21
C LEU A 21 -9.38 -7.19 13.33
N GLY A 22 -8.60 -6.10 13.36
CA GLY A 22 -7.14 -6.17 13.50
C GLY A 22 -6.46 -4.88 13.03
N ASN A 23 -5.23 -5.02 12.54
CA ASN A 23 -4.50 -3.93 11.88
C ASN A 23 -4.14 -4.35 10.45
N VAL A 24 -4.02 -3.36 9.55
CA VAL A 24 -3.56 -3.61 8.18
C VAL A 24 -2.11 -4.09 8.22
N LYS A 25 -1.86 -5.29 7.73
CA LYS A 25 -0.53 -5.86 7.57
C LYS A 25 0.01 -5.64 6.16
N GLU A 26 -0.86 -5.77 5.17
CA GLU A 26 -0.48 -5.67 3.75
C GLU A 26 -1.65 -5.13 2.92
N ILE A 27 -1.32 -4.50 1.79
CA ILE A 27 -2.30 -3.98 0.84
C ILE A 27 -2.26 -4.85 -0.41
N ILE A 28 -3.43 -5.29 -0.84
CA ILE A 28 -3.64 -6.16 -1.99
C ILE A 28 -4.00 -5.28 -3.18
N VAL A 29 -3.31 -5.47 -4.29
CA VAL A 29 -3.51 -4.72 -5.52
C VAL A 29 -4.28 -5.58 -6.51
N SER A 30 -5.19 -4.97 -7.26
CA SER A 30 -5.88 -5.61 -8.39
C SER A 30 -4.89 -6.15 -9.42
N GLN A 31 -5.36 -7.10 -10.23
CA GLN A 31 -4.55 -7.69 -11.30
C GLN A 31 -4.04 -6.65 -12.32
N SER A 32 -4.81 -5.58 -12.59
CA SER A 32 -4.39 -4.50 -13.48
C SER A 32 -3.38 -3.54 -12.84
N GLY A 33 -3.23 -3.55 -11.52
CA GLY A 33 -2.35 -2.61 -10.81
C GLY A 33 -2.95 -1.23 -10.55
N GLU A 34 -4.20 -0.98 -10.97
CA GLU A 34 -4.80 0.36 -10.98
C GLU A 34 -5.52 0.72 -9.69
N ARG A 35 -5.91 -0.28 -8.90
CA ARG A 35 -6.66 -0.09 -7.66
C ARG A 35 -6.30 -1.10 -6.58
N VAL A 36 -6.58 -0.75 -5.34
CA VAL A 36 -6.56 -1.65 -4.19
C VAL A 36 -7.70 -2.66 -4.33
N ALA A 37 -7.36 -3.94 -4.30
CA ALA A 37 -8.33 -5.03 -4.30
C ALA A 37 -8.76 -5.43 -2.88
N GLY A 38 -7.94 -5.13 -1.86
CA GLY A 38 -8.26 -5.39 -0.48
C GLY A 38 -7.08 -5.21 0.47
N PHE A 39 -7.25 -5.68 1.70
CA PHE A 39 -6.27 -5.58 2.76
C PHE A 39 -6.06 -6.93 3.43
N VAL A 40 -4.81 -7.25 3.79
CA VAL A 40 -4.53 -8.34 4.73
C VAL A 40 -4.58 -7.73 6.12
N VAL A 41 -5.51 -8.20 6.94
CA VAL A 41 -5.69 -7.75 8.32
C VAL A 41 -5.14 -8.81 9.26
N ALA A 42 -4.33 -8.38 10.21
CA ALA A 42 -3.73 -9.25 11.20
C ALA A 42 -4.21 -8.91 12.61
N ARG A 43 -4.51 -9.96 13.39
CA ARG A 43 -4.94 -9.85 14.79
C ARG A 43 -4.11 -10.75 15.68
N GLY A 44 -3.71 -10.23 16.84
CA GLY A 44 -2.97 -11.00 17.84
C GLY A 44 -1.58 -11.43 17.38
N GLU A 45 -0.92 -10.64 16.52
CA GLU A 45 0.44 -10.96 16.08
C GLU A 45 1.40 -11.02 17.28
N SER A 46 2.01 -12.19 17.45
CA SER A 46 3.06 -12.46 18.41
C SER A 46 4.42 -12.42 17.74
N ILE A 47 5.46 -12.16 18.53
CA ILE A 47 6.88 -12.11 18.11
C ILE A 47 7.35 -13.41 17.43
N PHE A 48 6.64 -14.52 17.64
CA PHE A 48 6.93 -15.82 17.03
C PHE A 48 6.12 -16.12 15.77
N GLY A 49 5.48 -15.10 15.16
CA GLY A 49 4.71 -15.28 13.92
C GLY A 49 3.35 -15.96 14.09
N GLY A 50 2.87 -16.07 15.33
CA GLY A 50 1.49 -16.49 15.61
C GLY A 50 0.54 -15.30 15.44
N GLY A 51 -0.56 -15.48 14.71
CA GLY A 51 -1.58 -14.45 14.49
C GLY A 51 -2.64 -14.93 13.51
N VAL A 52 -3.86 -14.39 13.63
CA VAL A 52 -4.92 -14.66 12.66
C VAL A 52 -4.83 -13.64 11.54
N HIS A 53 -4.64 -14.13 10.32
CA HIS A 53 -4.66 -13.32 9.10
C HIS A 53 -6.01 -13.49 8.40
N ARG A 54 -6.64 -12.38 8.06
CA ARG A 54 -7.88 -12.34 7.30
C ARG A 54 -7.72 -11.39 6.13
N ASN A 55 -8.09 -11.84 4.94
CA ASN A 55 -8.20 -10.94 3.79
C ASN A 55 -9.55 -10.23 3.86
N VAL A 56 -9.53 -8.92 3.65
CA VAL A 56 -10.71 -8.06 3.61
C VAL A 56 -10.78 -7.45 2.22
N PRO A 57 -11.79 -7.79 1.40
CA PRO A 57 -11.93 -7.23 0.05
C PRO A 57 -12.24 -5.74 0.11
N ALA A 58 -11.86 -5.01 -0.93
CA ALA A 58 -12.18 -3.59 -1.05
C ALA A 58 -13.69 -3.32 -1.12
N SER A 59 -14.50 -4.30 -1.56
CA SER A 59 -15.97 -4.23 -1.55
C SER A 59 -16.55 -4.13 -0.13
N ALA A 60 -15.90 -4.75 0.86
CA ALA A 60 -16.30 -4.67 2.25
C ALA A 60 -15.87 -3.34 2.90
N VAL A 61 -15.03 -2.55 2.25
CA VAL A 61 -14.50 -1.30 2.82
C VAL A 61 -15.53 -0.19 2.64
N HIS A 62 -15.98 0.37 3.75
CA HIS A 62 -16.89 1.49 3.75
C HIS A 62 -16.13 2.81 3.60
N VAL A 63 -15.13 3.05 4.45
CA VAL A 63 -14.33 4.29 4.47
C VAL A 63 -12.88 4.00 4.88
N ILE A 64 -11.93 4.63 4.18
CA ILE A 64 -10.53 4.72 4.60
C ILE A 64 -10.34 6.05 5.35
N GLY A 65 -10.52 6.03 6.67
CA GLY A 65 -10.39 7.19 7.55
C GLY A 65 -8.93 7.48 7.96
N PRO A 66 -8.67 8.62 8.62
CA PRO A 66 -7.32 9.04 9.04
C PRO A 66 -6.70 8.16 10.15
N ASP A 67 -7.50 7.44 10.92
CA ASP A 67 -7.00 6.61 12.03
C ASP A 67 -7.42 5.14 11.92
N ALA A 68 -8.48 4.86 11.16
CA ALA A 68 -9.05 3.53 10.99
C ALA A 68 -9.64 3.34 9.59
N ILE A 69 -9.66 2.09 9.14
CA ILE A 69 -10.43 1.63 7.99
C ILE A 69 -11.69 0.97 8.54
N THR A 70 -12.85 1.45 8.12
CA THR A 70 -14.14 0.89 8.53
C THR A 70 -14.68 -0.03 7.45
N VAL A 71 -15.19 -1.18 7.86
CA VAL A 71 -15.68 -2.23 6.96
C VAL A 71 -17.05 -2.71 7.39
N SER A 72 -17.80 -3.28 6.44
CA SER A 72 -19.08 -3.94 6.68
C SER A 72 -18.98 -5.37 6.15
N THR A 73 -19.02 -6.36 7.05
CA THR A 73 -18.73 -7.77 6.69
C THR A 73 -19.97 -8.56 6.25
N THR A 74 -21.14 -7.95 6.13
CA THR A 74 -22.38 -8.65 5.82
C THR A 74 -22.34 -9.23 4.39
N GLY A 75 -21.91 -10.48 4.25
CA GLY A 75 -22.12 -11.29 3.03
C GLY A 75 -20.88 -11.60 2.16
N GLU A 76 -19.66 -11.19 2.52
CA GLU A 76 -18.51 -11.22 1.59
C GLU A 76 -17.39 -12.21 1.95
N THR A 77 -17.74 -13.47 2.24
CA THR A 77 -16.75 -14.51 2.58
C THR A 77 -16.03 -15.09 1.36
N GLU A 78 -16.67 -15.12 0.18
CA GLU A 78 -16.09 -15.78 -1.01
C GLU A 78 -15.01 -14.93 -1.72
N ALA A 79 -15.18 -13.60 -1.76
CA ALA A 79 -14.22 -12.69 -2.37
C ALA A 79 -12.84 -12.71 -1.67
N ALA A 80 -12.78 -13.11 -0.39
CA ALA A 80 -11.54 -13.14 0.39
C ALA A 80 -10.51 -14.18 -0.09
N ALA A 81 -10.96 -15.27 -0.71
CA ALA A 81 -10.10 -16.33 -1.20
C ALA A 81 -9.37 -15.92 -2.50
N GLU A 82 -10.07 -15.23 -3.41
CA GLU A 82 -9.51 -14.74 -4.67
C GLU A 82 -8.39 -13.71 -4.46
N LEU A 83 -8.42 -12.98 -3.34
CA LEU A 83 -7.39 -12.03 -2.97
C LEU A 83 -6.03 -12.67 -2.67
N ALA A 84 -5.95 -13.98 -2.42
CA ALA A 84 -4.69 -14.63 -2.05
C ALA A 84 -3.69 -14.71 -3.22
N SER A 85 -4.18 -14.78 -4.47
CA SER A 85 -3.35 -14.86 -5.67
C SER A 85 -2.95 -13.51 -6.26
N LEU A 86 -3.53 -12.42 -5.74
CA LEU A 86 -3.30 -11.07 -6.24
C LEU A 86 -2.01 -10.44 -5.70
N PRO A 87 -1.35 -9.57 -6.49
CA PRO A 87 -0.11 -8.91 -6.10
C PRO A 87 -0.28 -8.05 -4.84
N ARG A 88 0.80 -7.91 -4.08
CA ARG A 88 0.86 -7.05 -2.90
C ARG A 88 1.59 -5.75 -3.20
N VAL A 89 1.31 -4.70 -2.43
CA VAL A 89 2.10 -3.46 -2.53
C VAL A 89 3.56 -3.75 -2.22
N SER A 90 3.86 -4.57 -1.21
CA SER A 90 5.24 -4.97 -0.90
C SER A 90 6.00 -5.60 -2.07
N ASP A 91 5.33 -6.24 -3.04
CA ASP A 91 5.98 -6.83 -4.21
C ASP A 91 6.61 -5.79 -5.12
N VAL A 92 6.06 -4.56 -5.16
CA VAL A 92 6.56 -3.46 -6.01
C VAL A 92 7.49 -2.50 -5.27
N MET A 93 7.48 -2.51 -3.94
CA MET A 93 8.34 -1.66 -3.13
C MET A 93 9.83 -1.95 -3.41
N GLY A 94 10.63 -0.89 -3.54
CA GLY A 94 12.07 -0.96 -3.82
C GLY A 94 12.44 -1.25 -5.28
N ARG A 95 11.51 -1.74 -6.12
CA ARG A 95 11.76 -2.01 -7.55
C ARG A 95 12.17 -0.73 -8.28
N LYS A 96 12.98 -0.91 -9.33
CA LYS A 96 13.43 0.20 -10.19
C LYS A 96 12.31 0.63 -11.11
N MET A 97 12.04 1.93 -11.14
CA MET A 97 11.12 2.54 -12.09
C MET A 97 11.92 3.12 -13.26
N VAL A 98 11.57 2.70 -14.46
CA VAL A 98 12.22 3.13 -15.71
C VAL A 98 11.13 3.73 -16.60
N SER A 99 11.38 4.93 -17.11
CA SER A 99 10.49 5.57 -18.10
C SER A 99 10.52 4.85 -19.44
N ARG A 100 9.54 5.12 -20.32
CA ARG A 100 9.49 4.51 -21.66
C ARG A 100 10.73 4.80 -22.53
N SER A 101 11.39 5.94 -22.32
CA SER A 101 12.65 6.27 -23.00
C SER A 101 13.87 5.52 -22.48
N GLY A 102 13.69 4.64 -21.48
CA GLY A 102 14.78 3.89 -20.85
C GLY A 102 15.50 4.65 -19.73
N ARG A 103 15.07 5.87 -19.40
CA ARG A 103 15.67 6.62 -18.29
C ARG A 103 15.23 6.02 -16.95
N LEU A 104 16.20 5.64 -16.12
CA LEU A 104 15.96 5.24 -14.74
C LEU A 104 15.47 6.44 -13.92
N LEU A 105 14.24 6.33 -13.38
CA LEU A 105 13.64 7.37 -12.54
C LEU A 105 14.02 7.20 -11.06
N GLY A 106 14.27 5.96 -10.61
CA GLY A 106 14.67 5.66 -9.24
C GLY A 106 14.11 4.34 -8.73
N SER A 107 13.92 4.22 -7.43
CA SER A 107 13.25 3.08 -6.77
C SER A 107 11.91 3.49 -6.20
N ILE A 108 10.90 2.62 -6.31
CA ILE A 108 9.59 2.85 -5.70
C ILE A 108 9.76 2.82 -4.17
N THR A 109 9.31 3.88 -3.51
CA THR A 109 9.39 4.08 -2.06
C THR A 109 8.04 4.14 -1.37
N ASP A 110 6.97 4.38 -2.14
CA ASP A 110 5.59 4.34 -1.66
C ASP A 110 4.61 4.27 -2.83
N VAL A 111 3.38 3.85 -2.55
CA VAL A 111 2.24 3.88 -3.48
C VAL A 111 1.23 4.90 -2.97
N LEU A 112 0.71 5.73 -3.87
CA LEU A 112 -0.28 6.75 -3.53
C LEU A 112 -1.67 6.25 -3.91
N ILE A 113 -2.58 6.27 -2.94
CA ILE A 113 -3.93 5.73 -3.05
C ILE A 113 -4.93 6.86 -2.82
N GLU A 114 -5.98 6.91 -3.62
CA GLU A 114 -7.12 7.78 -3.38
C GLU A 114 -8.07 7.10 -2.38
N PRO A 115 -8.29 7.67 -1.18
CA PRO A 115 -9.11 7.02 -0.15
C PRO A 115 -10.59 6.87 -0.50
N ARG A 116 -11.08 7.61 -1.51
CA ARG A 116 -12.50 7.59 -1.90
C ARG A 116 -12.90 6.28 -2.58
N ASP A 117 -12.02 5.72 -3.39
CA ASP A 117 -12.31 4.57 -4.25
C ASP A 117 -11.19 3.51 -4.26
N GLY A 118 -10.08 3.77 -3.57
CA GLY A 118 -8.92 2.87 -3.56
C GLY A 118 -8.09 2.90 -4.84
N THR A 119 -8.31 3.89 -5.72
CA THR A 119 -7.53 4.03 -6.96
C THR A 119 -6.07 4.34 -6.64
N ILE A 120 -5.15 3.65 -7.30
CA ILE A 120 -3.72 3.94 -7.23
C ILE A 120 -3.44 5.09 -8.20
N ILE A 121 -3.20 6.28 -7.64
CA ILE A 121 -3.00 7.50 -8.41
C ILE A 121 -1.53 7.70 -8.79
N GLY A 122 -0.60 6.97 -8.18
CA GLY A 122 0.81 6.98 -8.57
C GLY A 122 1.77 6.43 -7.53
N PHE A 123 3.05 6.74 -7.71
CA PHE A 123 4.16 6.17 -6.95
C PHE A 123 5.12 7.25 -6.48
N SER A 124 5.57 7.12 -5.23
CA SER A 124 6.69 7.91 -4.72
C SER A 124 7.98 7.23 -5.13
N VAL A 125 8.85 7.95 -5.83
CA VAL A 125 10.14 7.45 -6.31
C VAL A 125 11.26 8.13 -5.53
N GLY A 126 12.12 7.33 -4.92
CA GLY A 126 13.34 7.79 -4.28
C GLY A 126 14.54 7.59 -5.21
N GLU A 127 15.53 8.46 -5.08
CA GLU A 127 16.82 8.25 -5.74
C GLU A 127 17.45 6.92 -5.29
N GLY A 128 18.04 6.20 -6.27
CA GLY A 128 18.73 4.96 -5.99
C GLY A 128 19.96 5.18 -5.11
N ALA A 129 20.37 4.15 -4.37
CA ALA A 129 21.54 4.17 -3.48
C ALA A 129 22.86 4.68 -4.12
N LYS A 130 22.97 4.70 -5.45
CA LYS A 130 24.12 5.28 -6.18
C LYS A 130 24.23 6.80 -5.98
N SER A 131 23.14 7.57 -6.13
CA SER A 131 23.14 9.01 -5.83
C SER A 131 23.44 9.30 -4.35
N LYS A 132 23.05 8.40 -3.44
CA LYS A 132 23.32 8.53 -2.02
C LYS A 132 24.80 8.42 -1.68
N LEU A 133 25.56 7.55 -2.37
CA LEU A 133 27.01 7.48 -2.17
C LEU A 133 27.72 8.70 -2.78
N GLU A 134 27.27 9.19 -3.93
CA GLU A 134 27.83 10.40 -4.56
C GLU A 134 27.61 11.65 -3.68
N ASN A 135 26.44 11.77 -3.04
CA ASN A 135 26.11 12.88 -2.13
C ASN A 135 26.78 12.79 -0.74
N LEU A 136 27.50 11.71 -0.41
CA LEU A 136 28.27 11.62 0.84
C LEU A 136 29.71 12.14 0.70
N PHE A 137 30.20 12.34 -0.53
CA PHE A 137 31.50 12.94 -0.81
C PHE A 137 31.43 14.42 -1.21
N GLY A 138 30.24 14.95 -1.47
CA GLY A 138 29.97 16.37 -1.70
C GLY A 138 29.00 16.89 -0.65
N GLY A 139 29.49 17.70 0.28
CA GLY A 139 28.71 18.22 1.40
C GLY A 139 27.64 19.24 0.96
N GLU A 140 26.50 18.77 0.49
CA GLU A 140 25.28 19.58 0.37
C GLU A 140 24.07 18.77 0.86
N LYS A 141 23.40 19.28 1.90
CA LYS A 141 22.11 18.79 2.40
C LYS A 141 21.03 19.07 1.34
N GLY A 142 20.96 18.23 0.31
CA GLY A 142 19.82 18.18 -0.59
C GLY A 142 18.60 17.63 0.15
N SER A 143 17.59 18.47 0.36
CA SER A 143 16.26 18.03 0.76
C SER A 143 15.82 16.87 -0.13
N SER A 144 15.54 15.71 0.48
CA SER A 144 15.00 14.52 -0.17
C SER A 144 13.62 14.86 -0.77
N THR A 145 13.63 15.43 -1.96
CA THR A 145 12.41 15.69 -2.73
C THR A 145 12.02 14.35 -3.30
N SER A 146 11.13 13.62 -2.61
CA SER A 146 10.54 12.41 -3.17
C SER A 146 9.86 12.80 -4.48
N SER A 147 10.37 12.27 -5.58
CA SER A 147 9.82 12.54 -6.90
C SER A 147 8.55 11.73 -7.06
N TYR A 148 7.47 12.36 -7.48
CA TYR A 148 6.18 11.71 -7.65
C TYR A 148 5.95 11.40 -9.14
N VAL A 149 5.54 10.17 -9.41
CA VAL A 149 5.15 9.71 -10.76
C VAL A 149 3.69 9.30 -10.72
N ARG A 150 2.87 9.92 -11.56
CA ARG A 150 1.45 9.56 -11.66
C ARG A 150 1.28 8.18 -12.31
N ALA A 151 0.23 7.46 -11.93
CA ALA A 151 -0.09 6.14 -12.50
C ALA A 151 -0.52 6.22 -13.98
N ASP A 152 -1.08 7.36 -14.39
CA ASP A 152 -1.50 7.67 -15.76
C ASP A 152 -0.41 8.39 -16.57
N ALA A 153 0.84 8.38 -16.12
CA ALA A 153 1.94 8.98 -16.87
C ALA A 153 2.33 8.08 -18.06
N ASP A 154 2.12 8.60 -19.28
CA ASP A 154 2.59 8.02 -20.55
C ASP A 154 4.13 8.06 -20.70
#